data_AF-A0A162DHV7-F1
#
_entry.id   AF-A0A162DHV7-F1
#
_cell.length_a   1.000
_cell.length_b   1.000
_cell.length_c   1.000
_cell.angle_alpha   90.00
_cell.angle_beta   90.00
_cell.angle_gamma   90.00
#
_symmetry.space_group_name_H-M   'P 1'
#
loop_
_entity.id
_entity.type
_entity.pdbx_description
1 polymer ?
#
loop_
_entity_poly.entity_id
_entity_poly.type
_entity_poly.pdbx_seq_one_letter_code
_entity_poly.pdbx_strand_id
1 'polypeptide(L)' 'MELPERYSKLMNIIDDHVDIDGIRNIEVNLTTAMKPRERGEVLLDLEDDLIKKDPRVRIWHSPLGDKNSLRNLRGVEL' A
#
# COMPACT_ATOMS: atom_id res chain seq x y z
N MET A 1 -1.24 11.20 -6.89
CA MET A 1 -2.47 10.52 -7.34
C MET A 1 -3.49 10.58 -6.20
N GLU A 2 -4.79 10.61 -6.50
CA GLU A 2 -5.83 10.61 -5.46
C GLU A 2 -6.51 9.24 -5.38
N LEU A 3 -6.73 8.77 -4.15
CA LEU A 3 -7.53 7.56 -3.90
C LEU A 3 -9.00 7.83 -4.26
N PRO A 4 -9.67 6.90 -4.96
CA PRO A 4 -11.11 6.97 -5.11
C PRO A 4 -11.82 7.02 -3.74
N GLU A 5 -12.94 7.74 -3.66
CA GLU A 5 -13.67 8.00 -2.41
C GLU A 5 -14.05 6.73 -1.64
N ARG A 6 -14.29 5.62 -2.34
CA ARG A 6 -14.59 4.32 -1.72
C ARG A 6 -13.44 3.74 -0.88
N TYR A 7 -12.19 4.14 -1.16
CA TYR A 7 -10.99 3.66 -0.47
C TYR A 7 -10.50 4.63 0.61
N SER A 8 -10.86 5.91 0.53
CA SER A 8 -10.33 6.96 1.42
C SER A 8 -10.66 6.73 2.90
N LYS A 9 -11.71 5.97 3.21
CA LYS A 9 -12.06 5.57 4.59
C LYS A 9 -11.28 4.35 5.09
N LEU A 10 -10.74 3.54 4.17
CA LEU A 10 -10.10 2.26 4.47
C LEU A 10 -8.57 2.36 4.50
N MET A 11 -8.01 3.30 3.76
CA MET A 11 -6.58 3.44 3.59
C MET A 11 -6.18 4.87 3.25
N ASN A 12 -4.90 5.16 3.46
CA ASN A 12 -4.27 6.38 3.03
C ASN A 12 -3.01 6.06 2.23
N ILE A 13 -2.70 6.91 1.26
CA ILE A 13 -1.39 6.89 0.59
C ILE A 13 -0.35 7.39 1.60
N ILE A 14 0.77 6.68 1.70
CA ILE A 14 1.93 7.09 2.50
C ILE A 14 3.12 7.48 1.62
N ASP A 15 3.17 6.99 0.39
CA ASP A 15 4.19 7.36 -0.59
C ASP A 15 3.63 7.27 -2.03
N ASP A 16 4.07 8.17 -2.91
CA ASP A 16 3.73 8.22 -4.33
C ASP A 16 4.94 8.75 -5.10
N HIS A 17 5.67 7.85 -5.75
CA HIS A 17 6.86 8.19 -6.54
C HIS A 17 6.87 7.43 -7.86
N VAL A 18 7.63 7.94 -8.82
CA VAL A 18 7.88 7.26 -10.10
C VAL A 18 9.31 6.74 -10.06
N ASP A 19 9.49 5.44 -10.33
CA ASP A 19 10.82 4.82 -10.37
C ASP A 19 11.56 5.09 -11.69
N ILE A 20 12.79 4.58 -11.79
CA ILE A 20 13.65 4.72 -12.97
C ILE A 20 13.04 4.11 -14.23
N ASP A 21 12.14 3.14 -14.07
CA ASP A 21 11.45 2.46 -15.17
C ASP A 21 10.17 3.22 -15.56
N GLY A 22 9.90 4.37 -14.95
CA GLY A 22 8.69 5.15 -15.21
C GLY A 22 7.42 4.48 -14.69
N ILE A 23 7.52 3.60 -13.69
CA ILE A 23 6.39 2.99 -13.00
C ILE A 23 6.07 3.85 -11.78
N ARG A 24 4.81 4.27 -11.65
CA ARG A 24 4.32 4.97 -10.47
C ARG A 24 4.06 3.95 -9.35
N ASN A 25 4.87 4.01 -8.31
CA ASN A 25 4.72 3.19 -7.11
C ASN A 25 3.91 3.98 -6.08
N ILE A 26 2.79 3.41 -5.63
CA ILE A 26 1.94 3.99 -4.60
C ILE A 26 1.95 3.07 -3.40
N GLU A 27 2.48 3.54 -2.27
CA GLU A 27 2.42 2.81 -1.01
C GLU A 27 1.21 3.26 -0.21
N VAL A 28 0.40 2.29 0.24
CA VAL A 28 -0.79 2.53 1.04
C VAL A 28 -0.68 1.87 2.40
N ASN A 29 -1.20 2.55 3.42
CA ASN A 29 -1.42 1.98 4.74
C ASN A 29 -2.92 1.81 4.99
N LEU A 30 -3.31 0.68 5.61
CA LEU A 30 -4.69 0.46 6.02
C LEU A 30 -4.97 1.19 7.33
N THR A 31 -6.04 1.96 7.37
CA THR A 31 -6.48 2.68 8.59
C THR A 31 -7.29 1.77 9.52
N THR A 32 -7.74 0.62 9.02
CA THR A 32 -8.59 -0.33 9.75
C THR A 32 -7.99 -1.73 9.71
N ALA A 33 -8.09 -2.45 10.84
CA ALA A 33 -7.69 -3.85 10.91
C ALA A 33 -8.56 -4.70 9.96
N MET A 34 -7.92 -5.47 9.09
CA MET A 34 -8.58 -6.23 8.04
C MET A 34 -7.95 -7.62 7.94
N LYS A 35 -8.77 -8.66 7.69
CA LYS A 35 -8.21 -10.01 7.53
C LYS A 35 -7.35 -10.08 6.27
N PRO A 36 -6.33 -10.95 6.21
CA PRO A 36 -5.45 -11.06 5.05
C PRO A 36 -6.18 -11.26 3.71
N ARG A 37 -7.28 -12.02 3.71
CA ARG A 37 -8.11 -12.26 2.52
C ARG A 37 -8.80 -10.99 2.03
N GLU A 38 -9.51 -10.30 2.92
CA GLU A 38 -10.25 -9.06 2.63
C GLU A 38 -9.29 -7.98 2.13
N ARG A 39 -8.10 -7.90 2.73
CA ARG A 39 -7.05 -6.96 2.30
C ARG A 39 -6.59 -7.23 0.88
N GLY A 40 -6.37 -8.49 0.51
CA GLY A 40 -5.93 -8.86 -0.83
C GLY A 40 -6.92 -8.42 -1.90
N GLU A 41 -8.20 -8.71 -1.69
CA GLU A 41 -9.28 -8.29 -2.61
C GLU A 41 -9.34 -6.76 -2.74
N VAL A 42 -9.33 -6.02 -1.63
CA VAL A 42 -9.39 -4.55 -1.65
C VAL A 42 -8.19 -3.90 -2.38
N LEU A 43 -6.98 -4.44 -2.21
CA LEU A 43 -5.78 -3.90 -2.87
C LEU A 43 -5.79 -4.15 -4.38
N LEU A 44 -6.28 -5.32 -4.82
CA LEU A 44 -6.43 -5.63 -6.25
C LEU A 44 -7.49 -4.75 -6.89
N ASP A 45 -8.64 -4.57 -6.22
CA ASP A 45 -9.70 -3.69 -6.72
C ASP A 45 -9.21 -2.23 -6.86
N LEU A 46 -8.34 -1.77 -5.95
CA LEU A 46 -7.73 -0.44 -6.04
C LEU A 46 -6.80 -0.36 -7.24
N GLU A 47 -5.94 -1.35 -7.45
CA GLU A 47 -5.01 -1.39 -8.57
C GLU A 47 -5.77 -1.36 -9.91
N ASP A 48 -6.83 -2.16 -10.05
CA ASP A 48 -7.70 -2.18 -11.23
C ASP A 48 -8.33 -0.81 -11.54
N ASP A 49 -8.70 -0.06 -10.50
CA ASP A 49 -9.27 1.27 -10.66
C ASP A 49 -8.23 2.33 -11.03
N LEU A 50 -7.02 2.21 -10.50
CA LEU A 50 -5.94 3.15 -10.76
C LEU A 50 -5.28 2.89 -12.13
N ILE A 51 -5.18 1.63 -12.56
CA ILE A 51 -4.65 1.27 -13.90
C ILE A 51 -5.45 1.93 -15.03
N LYS A 52 -6.77 2.14 -14.83
CA LYS A 52 -7.62 2.85 -15.81
C LYS A 52 -7.20 4.32 -16.00
N LYS A 53 -6.52 4.92 -15.01
CA LYS A 53 -6.03 6.31 -15.05
C LYS A 53 -4.55 6.39 -15.38
N ASP A 54 -3.76 5.45 -14.87
CA ASP A 54 -2.31 5.35 -15.08
C ASP A 54 -1.93 3.88 -15.32
N PRO A 55 -1.73 3.47 -16.59
CA PRO A 55 -1.41 2.07 -16.93
C PRO A 55 -0.09 1.54 -16.36
N ARG A 56 0.76 2.42 -15.80
CA ARG A 56 2.06 2.07 -15.23
C ARG A 56 2.07 2.28 -13.72
N VAL A 57 0.96 2.00 -13.03
CA VAL A 57 0.86 2.06 -11.57
C VAL A 57 1.13 0.70 -10.94
N ARG A 58 1.75 0.71 -9.74
CA ARG A 58 1.94 -0.47 -8.88
C ARG A 58 1.55 -0.11 -7.45
N ILE A 59 0.76 -0.96 -6.81
CA ILE A 59 0.30 -0.73 -5.43
C ILE A 59 1.12 -1.56 -4.43
N TRP A 60 1.64 -0.89 -3.40
CA TRP A 60 2.34 -1.51 -2.28
C TRP A 60 1.53 -1.35 -1.00
N HIS A 61 1.47 -2.40 -0.18
CA HIS A 61 0.87 -2.33 1.15
C HIS A 61 1.97 -2.34 2.22
N SER A 62 2.02 -1.26 3.01
CA SER A 62 2.90 -1.22 4.17
C SER A 62 2.30 -2.04 5.31
N PRO A 63 3.04 -3.01 5.89
CA PRO A 63 2.56 -3.74 7.04
C PRO A 63 2.38 -2.81 8.25
N LEU A 64 1.31 -3.02 9.01
CA LEU A 64 1.12 -2.40 10.32
C LEU A 64 2.14 -2.97 11.31
N GLY A 65 3.32 -2.36 11.38
CA GLY A 65 4.37 -2.72 12.32
C GLY A 65 5.61 -1.87 12.12
N ASP A 66 6.15 -1.35 13.23
CA ASP A 66 7.42 -0.63 13.19
C ASP A 66 8.51 -1.58 12.68
N LYS A 67 9.33 -1.14 11.71
CA LYS A 67 10.46 -1.93 11.19
C LYS A 67 11.38 -2.38 12.34
N ASN A 68 11.36 -1.67 13.47
CA ASN A 68 12.07 -2.00 14.70
C ASN A 68 11.50 -3.20 15.47
N SER A 69 10.18 -3.38 15.51
CA SER A 69 9.58 -4.47 16.30
C SER A 69 9.95 -5.85 15.74
N LEU A 70 10.03 -5.98 14.41
CA LEU A 70 10.48 -7.21 13.74
C LEU A 70 11.98 -7.46 13.85
N ARG A 71 12.80 -6.40 14.02
CA ARG A 71 14.25 -6.52 14.25
C ARG A 71 14.54 -7.05 15.65
N ASN A 72 13.84 -6.51 16.65
CA ASN A 72 13.94 -6.99 18.04
C ASN A 72 13.50 -8.46 18.16
N LEU A 73 12.43 -8.86 17.45
CA LEU A 73 11.98 -10.25 17.39
C LEU A 73 12.97 -11.20 16.70
N ARG A 74 13.88 -10.68 15.86
CA ARG A 74 14.94 -11.45 15.19
C ARG A 74 16.28 -11.36 15.92
N GLY A 75 16.33 -10.71 17.09
CA GLY A 75 17.55 -10.58 17.90
C GLY A 75 18.65 -9.71 17.27
N VAL A 76 18.28 -8.79 16.37
CA VAL A 76 19.25 -7.86 15.76
C VAL A 76 19.17 -6.52 16.49
N GLU A 77 20.14 -6.26 17.37
CA GLU A 77 20.37 -4.94 17.97
C GLU A 77 21.30 -4.10 17.07
N LEU A 78 21.07 -2.78 17.04
CA LEU A 78 21.87 -1.80 16.27
C LEU A 78 23.19 -1.48 16.98
#